data_AF-A0A1R1JSF8-F1
#
_entry.id   AF-A0A1R1JSF8-F1
#
_cell.length_a   1.000
_cell.length_b   1.000
_cell.length_c   1.000
_cell.angle_alpha   90.00
_cell.angle_beta   90.00
_cell.angle_gamma   90.00
#
_symmetry.space_group_name_H-M   'P 1'
#
loop_
_entity.id
_entity.type
_entity.pdbx_description
1 polymer ?
#
loop_
_entity_poly.entity_id
_entity_poly.type
_entity_poly.pdbx_seq_one_letter_code
_entity_poly.pdbx_strand_id
1 'polypeptide(L)'
;MEKHLLSASRGTQTIFHKADGRIGLQTVADVEKIVDFAHSLAASGQTHAANGDRHVAEIPIVALNAWAQMRGVTYDAVMQDSRLLREFLNDPANAAFRVHGGRV
;
A
#
# COMPACT_ATOMS: atom_id res chain seq x y z
N MET A 1 12.86 -10.52 21.88
CA MET A 1 12.44 -9.37 21.06
C MET A 1 11.48 -8.54 21.90
N GLU A 2 11.85 -7.30 22.21
CA GLU A 2 11.01 -6.39 23.00
C GLU A 2 10.16 -5.55 22.04
N LYS A 3 8.85 -5.47 22.25
CA LYS A 3 7.92 -4.68 21.42
C LYS A 3 7.08 -3.76 22.30
N HIS A 4 7.01 -2.49 21.93
CA HIS A 4 6.22 -1.47 22.61
C HIS A 4 5.27 -0.80 21.60
N LEU A 5 3.99 -0.74 21.95
CA LEU A 5 3.03 0.03 21.17
C LEU A 5 3.25 1.52 21.45
N LEU A 6 3.63 2.29 20.44
CA LEU A 6 3.85 3.73 20.56
C LEU A 6 2.57 4.54 20.27
N SER A 7 1.78 4.10 19.30
CA SER A 7 0.50 4.72 18.97
C SER A 7 -0.46 3.70 18.36
N ALA A 8 -1.75 3.90 18.62
CA ALA A 8 -2.83 3.15 17.99
C ALA A 8 -3.97 4.11 17.64
N SER A 9 -4.34 4.15 16.37
CA SER A 9 -5.55 4.80 15.87
C SER A 9 -6.43 3.74 15.20
N ARG A 10 -7.63 4.13 14.78
CA ARG A 10 -8.54 3.20 14.10
C ARG A 10 -7.90 2.72 12.80
N GLY A 11 -7.50 1.44 12.77
CA GLY A 11 -6.91 0.80 11.60
C GLY A 11 -5.41 0.99 11.42
N THR A 12 -4.67 1.63 12.34
CA THR A 12 -3.20 1.74 12.25
C THR A 12 -2.54 1.71 13.62
N GLN A 13 -1.41 1.03 13.71
CA GLN A 13 -0.57 0.93 14.91
C GLN A 13 0.88 1.24 14.55
N THR A 14 1.57 1.96 15.44
CA THR A 14 3.03 2.13 15.38
C THR A 14 3.67 1.38 16.52
N ILE A 15 4.57 0.46 16.20
CA ILE A 15 5.22 -0.45 17.13
C ILE A 15 6.71 -0.16 17.10
N PHE A 16 7.25 0.20 18.26
CA PHE A 16 8.69 0.15 18.51
C PHE A 16 9.10 -1.28 18.79
N HIS A 17 10.20 -1.74 18.21
CA HIS A 17 10.80 -3.01 18.58
C HIS A 17 12.32 -2.95 18.65
N LYS A 18 12.88 -3.66 19.62
CA LYS A 18 14.32 -3.82 19.80
C LYS A 18 14.71 -5.28 19.55
N ALA A 19 15.59 -5.49 18.59
CA ALA A 19 16.13 -6.80 18.22
C ALA A 19 17.59 -6.64 17.79
N ASP A 20 18.48 -7.51 18.29
CA ASP A 20 19.89 -7.60 17.87
C ASP A 20 20.66 -6.26 17.95
N GLY A 21 20.42 -5.49 19.01
CA GLY A 21 21.02 -4.16 19.20
C GLY A 21 20.48 -3.07 18.28
N ARG A 22 19.53 -3.38 17.40
CA ARG A 22 18.87 -2.44 16.50
C ARG A 22 17.52 -2.01 17.05
N ILE A 23 17.17 -0.77 16.73
CA ILE A 23 15.86 -0.17 16.99
C ILE A 23 15.11 -0.13 15.67
N GLY A 24 13.88 -0.63 15.67
CA GLY A 24 12.96 -0.56 14.54
C GLY A 24 11.65 0.12 14.92
N LEU A 25 11.12 0.93 14.00
CA LEU A 25 9.75 1.41 14.02
C LEU A 25 8.98 0.64 12.94
N GLN A 26 7.87 0.04 13.32
CA GLN A 26 7.00 -0.70 12.42
C GLN A 26 5.62 -0.06 12.44
N THR A 27 5.10 0.28 11.26
CA THR A 27 3.70 0.65 11.10
C THR A 27 2.92 -0.55 10.58
N VAL A 28 1.82 -0.89 11.24
CA VAL A 28 0.88 -1.93 10.83
C VAL A 28 -0.46 -1.24 10.58
N ALA A 29 -1.07 -1.48 9.41
CA ALA A 29 -2.43 -1.03 9.15
C ALA A 29 -3.31 -2.17 8.66
N ASP A 30 -4.57 -2.09 9.05
CA ASP A 30 -5.63 -2.90 8.47
C ASP A 30 -6.04 -2.30 7.13
N VAL A 31 -5.89 -3.09 6.07
CA VAL A 31 -6.20 -2.69 4.69
C VAL A 31 -7.32 -3.53 4.07
N GLU A 32 -8.01 -4.36 4.87
CA GLU A 32 -9.04 -5.29 4.39
C GLU A 32 -10.14 -4.55 3.62
N LYS A 33 -10.60 -3.42 4.16
CA LYS A 33 -11.63 -2.59 3.51
C LYS A 33 -11.24 -2.07 2.13
N ILE A 34 -9.95 -1.78 1.93
CA ILE A 34 -9.44 -1.29 0.64
C ILE A 34 -9.45 -2.43 -0.38
N VAL A 35 -9.03 -3.63 0.06
CA VAL A 35 -9.06 -4.84 -0.77
C VAL A 35 -10.49 -5.22 -1.14
N ASP A 36 -11.40 -5.23 -0.16
CA ASP A 36 -12.82 -5.51 -0.38
C ASP A 36 -13.45 -4.53 -1.36
N PHE A 37 -13.11 -3.23 -1.21
CA PHE A 37 -13.59 -2.21 -2.12
C PHE A 37 -13.08 -2.43 -3.55
N ALA A 38 -11.78 -2.68 -3.73
CA ALA A 38 -11.21 -3.00 -5.05
C ALA A 38 -11.87 -4.24 -5.68
N HIS A 39 -12.08 -5.28 -4.89
CA HIS A 39 -12.79 -6.49 -5.32
C HIS A 39 -14.25 -6.21 -5.72
N SER A 40 -14.98 -5.40 -4.95
CA SER A 40 -16.37 -5.04 -5.25
C SER A 40 -16.49 -4.24 -6.56
N LEU A 41 -15.55 -3.33 -6.82
CA LEU A 41 -15.50 -2.57 -8.06
C LEU A 41 -15.24 -3.50 -9.26
N ALA A 42 -14.29 -4.42 -9.11
CA ALA A 42 -13.99 -5.40 -10.15
C ALA A 42 -15.20 -6.30 -10.45
N ALA A 43 -15.86 -6.82 -9.40
CA ALA A 43 -17.05 -7.66 -9.52
C ALA A 43 -18.24 -6.94 -10.15
N SER A 44 -18.36 -5.62 -9.97
CA SER A 44 -19.41 -4.79 -10.59
C SER A 44 -19.07 -4.34 -12.02
N GLY A 45 -17.91 -4.72 -12.57
CA GLY A 45 -17.46 -4.34 -13.90
C GLY A 45 -16.91 -2.90 -13.99
N GLN A 46 -16.85 -2.16 -12.88
CA GLN A 46 -16.34 -0.79 -12.79
C GLN A 46 -14.81 -0.76 -12.81
N THR A 47 -14.23 -1.16 -13.93
CA THR A 47 -12.77 -1.28 -14.12
C THR A 47 -12.10 -0.02 -14.67
N HIS A 48 -12.89 0.96 -15.09
CA HIS A 48 -12.45 2.23 -15.67
C HIS A 48 -13.23 3.40 -15.06
N ALA A 49 -12.65 4.61 -14.96
CA ALA A 49 -13.44 5.79 -14.59
C ALA A 49 -14.14 6.37 -15.82
N ALA A 50 -14.91 7.42 -15.57
CA ALA A 50 -15.65 8.15 -16.57
C ALA A 50 -14.80 8.63 -17.77
N ASN A 51 -13.49 8.81 -17.60
CA ASN A 51 -12.56 9.21 -18.67
C ASN A 51 -11.94 8.03 -19.44
N GLY A 52 -12.23 6.77 -19.07
CA GLY A 52 -11.70 5.58 -19.72
C GLY A 52 -10.32 5.10 -19.20
N ASP A 53 -9.73 5.75 -18.19
CA ASP A 53 -8.50 5.27 -17.58
C ASP A 53 -8.75 4.05 -16.69
N ARG A 54 -7.75 3.19 -16.49
CA ARG A 54 -7.80 2.07 -15.55
C ARG A 54 -7.52 2.58 -14.14
N HIS A 55 -8.39 2.28 -13.17
CA HIS A 55 -8.24 2.79 -11.81
C HIS A 55 -7.65 1.77 -10.84
N VAL A 56 -6.93 2.33 -9.88
CA VAL A 56 -6.64 1.73 -8.58
C VAL A 56 -7.73 2.27 -7.65
N ALA A 57 -8.39 1.39 -6.89
CA ALA A 57 -9.51 1.82 -6.05
C ALA A 57 -9.02 2.79 -4.97
N GLU A 58 -7.93 2.40 -4.32
CA GLU A 58 -7.24 3.17 -3.28
C GLU A 58 -5.86 2.54 -3.07
N ILE A 59 -4.84 3.36 -2.81
CA ILE A 59 -3.48 2.87 -2.49
C ILE A 59 -3.26 3.02 -0.99
N PRO A 60 -3.08 1.92 -0.23
CA PRO A 60 -2.76 2.04 1.19
C PRO A 60 -1.38 2.67 1.37
N ILE A 61 -1.31 3.80 2.08
CA ILE A 61 -0.06 4.55 2.30
C ILE A 61 1.00 3.65 2.94
N VAL A 62 0.63 2.79 3.89
CA VAL A 62 1.58 1.88 4.55
C VAL A 62 2.19 0.87 3.59
N ALA A 63 1.43 0.40 2.59
CA ALA A 63 1.91 -0.54 1.59
C ALA A 63 2.85 0.15 0.60
N LEU A 64 2.48 1.35 0.13
CA LEU A 64 3.34 2.15 -0.76
C LEU A 64 4.65 2.54 -0.07
N ASN A 65 4.58 2.97 1.19
CA ASN A 65 5.76 3.36 1.97
C ASN A 65 6.67 2.15 2.26
N ALA A 66 6.11 0.99 2.63
CA ALA A 66 6.90 -0.22 2.81
C ALA A 66 7.59 -0.65 1.51
N TRP A 67 6.86 -0.62 0.38
CA TRP A 67 7.41 -0.95 -0.93
C TRP A 67 8.54 0.02 -1.36
N ALA A 68 8.37 1.31 -1.08
CA ALA A 68 9.36 2.36 -1.35
C ALA A 68 10.64 2.14 -0.51
N GLN A 69 10.48 1.88 0.79
CA GLN A 69 11.60 1.64 1.70
C GLN A 69 12.44 0.43 1.29
N MET A 70 11.80 -0.66 0.85
CA MET A 70 12.50 -1.85 0.33
C MET A 70 13.38 -1.55 -0.89
N ARG A 71 13.13 -0.45 -1.60
CA ARG A 71 13.83 -0.01 -2.81
C ARG A 71 14.74 1.20 -2.57
N GLY A 72 14.88 1.65 -1.32
CA GLY A 72 15.71 2.80 -0.98
C GLY A 72 15.16 4.14 -1.48
N VAL A 73 13.86 4.24 -1.75
CA VAL A 73 13.18 5.49 -2.16
C VAL A 73 12.17 5.94 -1.10
N THR A 74 11.75 7.20 -1.15
CA THR A 74 10.74 7.76 -0.24
C THR A 74 9.34 7.65 -0.85
N TYR A 75 8.32 7.68 0.01
CA TYR A 75 6.93 7.82 -0.42
C TYR A 75 6.75 9.02 -1.38
N ASP A 76 7.31 10.19 -1.04
CA ASP A 76 7.20 11.39 -1.86
C ASP A 76 7.85 11.21 -3.25
N ALA A 77 8.99 10.52 -3.33
CA ALA A 77 9.63 10.21 -4.59
C ALA A 77 8.73 9.33 -5.48
N VAL A 78 8.04 8.35 -4.89
CA VAL A 78 7.08 7.51 -5.62
C VAL A 78 5.89 8.31 -6.12
N MET A 79 5.38 9.25 -5.33
CA MET A 79 4.26 10.11 -5.73
C MET A 79 4.62 11.13 -6.83
N GLN A 80 5.90 11.51 -6.94
CA GLN A 80 6.39 12.46 -7.95
C GLN A 80 6.92 11.77 -9.22
N ASP A 81 7.31 10.50 -9.16
CA ASP A 81 7.77 9.72 -10.31
C ASP A 81 6.71 8.70 -10.74
N SER A 82 5.98 9.02 -11.83
CA SER A 82 4.97 8.13 -12.42
C SER A 82 5.51 6.74 -12.79
N ARG A 83 6.82 6.60 -13.06
CA ARG A 83 7.43 5.28 -13.30
C ARG A 83 7.46 4.45 -12.03
N LEU A 84 7.87 5.03 -10.90
CA LEU A 84 7.88 4.32 -9.61
C LEU A 84 6.47 3.93 -9.18
N LEU A 85 5.49 4.83 -9.37
CA LEU A 85 4.10 4.51 -9.07
C LEU A 85 3.59 3.36 -9.96
N ARG A 86 3.90 3.35 -11.25
CA ARG A 86 3.57 2.23 -12.15
C ARG A 86 4.26 0.94 -11.73
N GLU A 87 5.52 0.99 -11.27
CA GLU A 87 6.22 -0.19 -10.77
C GLU A 87 5.54 -0.77 -9.52
N PHE A 88 5.11 0.08 -8.58
CA PHE A 88 4.34 -0.34 -7.41
C PHE A 88 3.03 -1.03 -7.82
N LEU A 89 2.28 -0.42 -8.74
CA LEU A 89 1.00 -0.95 -9.21
C LEU A 89 1.16 -2.25 -10.00
N ASN A 90 2.29 -2.43 -10.70
CA ASN A 90 2.56 -3.64 -11.47
C ASN A 90 3.20 -4.76 -10.64
N ASP A 91 3.53 -4.53 -9.38
CA ASP A 91 4.09 -5.53 -8.48
C ASP A 91 3.01 -6.58 -8.14
N PRO A 92 3.23 -7.88 -8.40
CA PRO A 92 2.26 -8.93 -8.05
C PRO A 92 1.87 -8.95 -6.57
N ALA A 93 2.77 -8.53 -5.67
CA ALA A 93 2.48 -8.46 -4.24
C ALA A 93 1.42 -7.40 -3.89
N ASN A 94 1.22 -6.41 -4.76
CA ASN A 94 0.28 -5.31 -4.58
C ASN A 94 -0.98 -5.46 -5.45
N ALA A 95 -1.14 -6.61 -6.13
CA ALA A 95 -2.22 -6.80 -7.09
C ALA A 95 -3.62 -6.67 -6.47
N ALA A 96 -3.77 -7.01 -5.19
CA ALA A 96 -5.03 -6.92 -4.45
C ALA A 96 -5.58 -5.50 -4.30
N PHE A 97 -4.75 -4.46 -4.50
CA PHE A 97 -5.16 -3.07 -4.43
C PHE A 97 -5.69 -2.52 -5.77
N ARG A 98 -5.59 -3.31 -6.85
CA ARG A 98 -6.04 -2.90 -8.19
C ARG A 98 -7.42 -3.45 -8.49
N VAL A 99 -8.21 -2.64 -9.19
CA VAL A 99 -9.53 -3.05 -9.69
C VAL A 99 -9.39 -3.87 -10.98
N HIS A 100 -8.48 -3.47 -11.86
CA HIS A 100 -8.28 -4.15 -13.13
C HIS A 100 -7.17 -5.20 -13.04
N GLY A 101 -7.38 -6.34 -13.72
CA GLY A 101 -6.33 -7.32 -13.96
C GLY A 101 -5.43 -6.93 -15.14
N GLY A 102 -4.12 -7.13 -15.02
CA GLY A 102 -3.13 -6.83 -16.08
C GLY A 102 -2.03 -5.88 -15.60
N ARG A 103 -1.36 -5.22 -16.54
CA ARG A 103 -0.38 -4.16 -16.23
C ARG A 103 -1.01 -2.78 -16.39
N VAL A 104 -0.66 -1.86 -15.48
CA VAL A 104 -0.92 -0.42 -15.56
C VAL A 104 0.16 0.24 -16.42
#